data_AF-A0A813BYH9-F1
#
_entry.id   AF-A0A813BYH9-F1
#
_cell.length_a   1.000
_cell.length_b   1.000
_cell.length_c   1.000
_cell.angle_alpha   90.00
_cell.angle_beta   90.00
_cell.angle_gamma   90.00
#
_symmetry.space_group_name_H-M   'P 1'
#
loop_
_entity.id
_entity.type
_entity.pdbx_description
1 polymer ?
#
loop_
_entity_poly.entity_id
_entity_poly.type
_entity_poly.pdbx_seq_one_letter_code
_entity_poly.pdbx_strand_id
1 'polypeptide(L)'
;MLVWGVDPLSMDGFMLAYAVQVNDHPDPPLVHSISWGDAEALYPPIFIQRLDYELLKLALRGITVIVASGDNGNSAVGTDCDFLPDLVGTSPWVTSVGATMPSLESQPYCAARSFQDEFGECVEPGQVVCSTSEGALITSSGYFSIYRSRPRYQ
;
A
#
# COMPACT_ATOMS: atom_id res chain seq x y z
N MET A 1 -19.11 -23.93 -6.51
CA MET A 1 -18.14 -22.84 -6.35
C MET A 1 -17.49 -23.07 -4.99
N LEU A 2 -16.27 -23.62 -4.98
CA LEU A 2 -15.51 -23.75 -3.73
C LEU A 2 -14.96 -22.36 -3.40
N VAL A 3 -15.29 -21.84 -2.23
CA VAL A 3 -14.69 -20.60 -1.72
C VAL A 3 -13.27 -20.96 -1.28
N TRP A 4 -12.28 -20.34 -1.92
CA TRP A 4 -10.87 -20.46 -1.52
C TRP A 4 -10.59 -19.44 -0.42
N GLY A 5 -9.77 -19.82 0.56
CA GLY A 5 -9.37 -18.97 1.67
C GLY A 5 -8.08 -19.46 2.30
N VAL A 6 -7.42 -18.57 3.02
CA VAL A 6 -6.19 -18.83 3.77
C VAL A 6 -6.56 -19.00 5.24
N ASP A 7 -6.03 -20.02 5.90
CA ASP A 7 -6.17 -20.16 7.36
C ASP A 7 -5.16 -19.21 8.06
N PRO A 8 -5.64 -18.14 8.73
CA PRO A 8 -4.78 -17.16 9.37
C PRO A 8 -4.05 -17.69 10.61
N LEU A 9 -4.44 -18.86 11.14
CA LEU A 9 -3.88 -19.47 12.35
C LEU A 9 -2.91 -20.61 12.05
N SER A 10 -2.68 -20.91 10.78
CA SER A 10 -1.80 -22.03 10.36
C SER A 10 -0.33 -21.82 10.76
N MET A 11 0.11 -20.57 10.93
CA MET A 11 1.44 -20.22 11.46
C MET A 11 1.46 -18.79 11.99
N ASP A 12 2.43 -18.50 12.86
CA ASP A 12 2.66 -17.15 13.39
C ASP A 12 3.04 -16.18 12.25
N GLY A 13 2.31 -15.07 12.17
CA GLY A 13 2.46 -14.05 11.13
C GLY A 13 1.49 -14.24 9.97
N PHE A 14 0.33 -13.58 10.07
CA PHE A 14 -0.79 -13.68 9.12
C PHE A 14 -0.36 -13.57 7.64
N MET A 15 0.49 -12.60 7.31
CA MET A 15 0.93 -12.37 5.93
C MET A 15 1.93 -13.41 5.41
N LEU A 16 2.71 -14.01 6.30
CA LEU A 16 3.57 -15.13 5.95
C LEU A 16 2.74 -16.41 5.72
N ALA A 17 1.76 -16.66 6.59
CA ALA A 17 0.79 -17.76 6.42
C ALA A 17 0.07 -17.66 5.07
N TYR A 18 -0.39 -16.46 4.71
CA TYR A 18 -0.94 -16.15 3.40
C TYR A 18 0.01 -16.55 2.27
N ALA A 19 1.22 -15.99 2.24
CA ALA A 19 2.12 -16.18 1.10
C ALA A 19 2.52 -17.65 0.91
N VAL A 20 2.74 -18.39 2.01
CA VAL A 20 3.04 -19.83 1.98
C VAL A 20 1.85 -20.62 1.41
N GLN A 21 0.63 -20.39 1.91
CA GLN A 21 -0.55 -21.13 1.45
C GLN A 21 -0.89 -20.85 -0.01
N VAL A 22 -0.73 -19.60 -0.48
CA VAL A 22 -0.88 -19.29 -1.91
C VAL A 22 0.18 -20.02 -2.73
N ASN A 23 1.44 -20.04 -2.27
CA ASN A 23 2.52 -20.78 -2.92
C ASN A 23 2.26 -22.28 -3.02
N ASP A 24 1.66 -22.89 -2.00
CA ASP A 24 1.36 -24.33 -1.96
C ASP A 24 0.08 -24.71 -2.74
N HIS A 25 -0.77 -23.75 -3.09
CA HIS A 25 -1.98 -24.03 -3.84
C HIS A 25 -1.66 -24.30 -5.32
N PRO A 26 -2.16 -25.40 -5.93
CA PRO A 26 -1.83 -25.76 -7.31
C PRO A 26 -2.41 -24.79 -8.35
N ASP A 27 -3.56 -24.19 -8.07
CA ASP A 27 -4.27 -23.26 -8.96
C ASP A 27 -4.83 -22.04 -8.20
N PRO A 28 -3.96 -21.15 -7.66
CA PRO A 28 -4.41 -20.00 -6.88
C PRO A 28 -4.97 -18.90 -7.80
N PRO A 29 -5.79 -17.97 -7.27
CA PRO A 29 -6.10 -16.74 -7.97
C PRO A 29 -4.82 -16.01 -8.41
N LEU A 30 -4.85 -15.42 -9.61
CA LEU A 30 -3.67 -14.73 -10.17
C LEU A 30 -3.53 -13.27 -9.68
N VAL A 31 -4.57 -12.71 -9.09
CA VAL A 31 -4.58 -11.34 -8.57
C VAL A 31 -5.10 -11.35 -7.14
N HIS A 32 -4.31 -10.80 -6.23
CA HIS A 32 -4.63 -10.68 -4.81
C HIS A 32 -4.61 -9.21 -4.41
N SER A 33 -5.69 -8.77 -3.79
CA SER A 33 -5.84 -7.41 -3.26
C SER A 33 -5.85 -7.49 -1.73
N ILE A 34 -4.93 -6.79 -1.08
CA ILE A 34 -4.64 -6.93 0.35
C ILE A 34 -4.82 -5.57 1.02
N SER A 35 -5.74 -5.52 1.98
CA SER A 35 -6.02 -4.36 2.81
C SER A 35 -5.72 -4.68 4.27
N TRP A 36 -4.46 -5.05 4.51
CA TRP A 36 -3.91 -5.35 5.82
C TRP A 36 -2.45 -4.94 5.82
N GLY A 37 -2.00 -4.40 6.95
CA GLY A 37 -0.65 -3.90 7.14
C GLY A 37 -0.29 -3.88 8.63
N ASP A 38 1.00 -3.76 8.89
CA ASP A 38 1.58 -3.62 10.22
C ASP A 38 2.98 -2.99 10.10
N ALA A 39 3.56 -2.48 11.17
CA ALA A 39 4.89 -1.85 11.08
C ALA A 39 5.99 -2.90 10.94
N GLU A 40 6.83 -2.78 9.92
CA GLU A 40 7.92 -3.74 9.68
C GLU A 40 8.89 -3.81 10.88
N ALA A 41 9.04 -2.71 11.61
CA ALA A 41 9.86 -2.60 12.83
C ALA A 41 9.40 -3.53 13.99
N LEU A 42 8.17 -4.03 13.96
CA LEU A 42 7.66 -4.98 14.96
C LEU A 42 8.14 -6.42 14.72
N TYR A 43 8.80 -6.68 13.60
CA TYR A 43 9.21 -8.02 13.18
C TYR A 43 10.73 -8.13 13.09
N PRO A 44 11.33 -9.27 13.46
CA PRO A 44 12.76 -9.46 13.34
C PRO A 44 13.17 -9.53 11.86
N PRO A 45 14.40 -9.08 11.48
CA PRO A 45 14.84 -9.06 10.08
C PRO A 45 14.71 -10.40 9.34
N ILE A 46 14.87 -11.53 10.05
CA ILE A 46 14.73 -12.87 9.48
C ILE A 46 13.29 -13.16 9.04
N PHE A 47 12.28 -12.63 9.75
CA PHE A 47 10.89 -12.76 9.37
C PHE A 47 10.60 -11.96 8.09
N ILE A 48 11.08 -10.72 8.03
CA ILE A 48 10.97 -9.85 6.85
C ILE A 48 11.56 -10.53 5.61
N GLN A 49 12.78 -11.05 5.74
CA GLN A 49 13.46 -11.76 4.66
C GLN A 49 12.68 -13.00 4.22
N ARG A 50 12.14 -13.78 5.17
CA ARG A 50 11.33 -14.96 4.85
C ARG A 50 10.05 -14.57 4.10
N LEU A 51 9.33 -13.55 4.56
CA LEU A 51 8.13 -13.04 3.89
C LEU A 51 8.46 -12.60 2.46
N ASP A 52 9.54 -11.84 2.26
CA ASP A 52 9.98 -11.41 0.93
C ASP A 52 10.30 -12.59 0.01
N TYR A 53 10.89 -13.67 0.52
CA TYR A 53 11.11 -14.88 -0.29
C TYR A 53 9.79 -15.54 -0.72
N GLU A 54 8.76 -15.55 0.13
CA GLU A 54 7.47 -16.09 -0.27
C GLU A 54 6.76 -15.18 -1.28
N LEU A 55 6.82 -13.85 -1.11
CA LEU A 55 6.27 -12.89 -2.07
C LEU A 55 7.00 -12.94 -3.43
N LEU A 56 8.33 -13.11 -3.41
CA LEU A 56 9.12 -13.36 -4.63
C LEU A 56 8.66 -14.63 -5.36
N LYS A 57 8.40 -15.72 -4.64
CA LYS A 57 7.89 -16.96 -5.27
C LYS A 57 6.53 -16.72 -5.93
N LEU A 58 5.65 -15.94 -5.32
CA LEU A 58 4.37 -15.56 -5.95
C LEU A 58 4.61 -14.77 -7.25
N ALA A 59 5.51 -13.78 -7.23
CA ALA A 59 5.88 -13.02 -8.42
C ALA A 59 6.46 -13.93 -9.53
N LEU A 60 7.32 -14.90 -9.17
CA LEU A 60 7.87 -15.89 -10.11
C LEU A 60 6.79 -16.82 -10.72
N ARG A 61 5.68 -17.03 -10.00
CA ARG A 61 4.50 -17.76 -10.49
C ARG A 61 3.56 -16.91 -11.35
N GLY A 62 3.87 -15.63 -11.57
CA GLY A 62 3.02 -14.71 -12.32
C GLY A 62 1.79 -14.24 -11.55
N ILE A 63 1.84 -14.31 -10.20
CA ILE A 63 0.76 -13.83 -9.33
C ILE A 63 1.01 -12.36 -8.99
N THR A 64 0.00 -11.52 -9.22
CA THR A 64 0.03 -10.10 -8.87
C THR A 64 -0.51 -9.90 -7.45
N VAL A 65 0.30 -9.29 -6.59
CA VAL A 65 -0.09 -8.90 -5.24
C VAL A 65 -0.14 -7.38 -5.15
N ILE A 66 -1.33 -6.86 -4.85
CA ILE A 66 -1.60 -5.43 -4.67
C ILE A 66 -1.91 -5.19 -3.21
N VAL A 67 -1.22 -4.22 -2.59
CA VAL A 67 -1.33 -3.95 -1.16
C VAL A 67 -1.67 -2.48 -0.96
N ALA A 68 -2.66 -2.19 -0.12
CA ALA A 68 -2.92 -0.82 0.32
C ALA A 68 -1.65 -0.24 1.00
N SER A 69 -1.26 0.99 0.66
CA SER A 69 -0.06 1.58 1.27
C SER A 69 -0.25 1.94 2.74
N GLY A 70 -1.51 2.09 3.20
CA GLY A 70 -1.86 2.43 4.58
C GLY A 70 -2.57 3.79 4.70
N ASP A 71 -3.09 4.06 5.90
CA ASP A 71 -4.03 5.15 6.18
C ASP A 71 -3.48 6.26 7.10
N ASN A 72 -2.22 6.15 7.54
CA ASN A 72 -1.63 7.04 8.56
C ASN A 72 -0.36 7.77 8.06
N GLY A 73 -0.32 8.11 6.76
CA GLY A 73 0.79 8.86 6.17
C GLY A 73 2.14 8.14 6.24
N ASN A 74 3.04 8.58 7.12
CA ASN A 74 4.39 8.01 7.24
C ASN A 74 4.50 6.90 8.30
N SER A 75 3.39 6.53 8.94
CA SER A 75 3.30 5.38 9.84
C SER A 75 2.36 4.30 9.32
N ALA A 76 2.70 3.03 9.54
CA ALA A 76 1.84 1.87 9.31
C ALA A 76 0.98 1.55 10.54
N VAL A 77 1.42 1.97 11.73
CA VAL A 77 0.70 1.75 13.00
C VAL A 77 0.51 3.06 13.75
N GLY A 78 -0.75 3.47 13.89
CA GLY A 78 -1.12 4.67 14.64
C GLY A 78 -0.76 5.99 13.95
N THR A 79 -1.07 7.08 14.65
CA THR A 79 -0.97 8.47 14.16
C THR A 79 0.13 9.27 14.84
N ASP A 80 0.93 8.63 15.69
CA ASP A 80 2.08 9.28 16.31
C ASP A 80 3.11 9.60 15.22
N CYS A 81 3.86 10.70 15.37
CA CYS A 81 4.81 11.21 14.36
C CYS A 81 6.06 10.32 14.16
N ASP A 82 5.92 9.01 14.31
CA ASP A 82 6.96 8.03 14.11
C ASP A 82 6.97 7.55 12.67
N PHE A 83 8.18 7.41 12.13
CA PHE A 83 8.38 6.81 10.81
C PHE A 83 8.38 5.29 10.95
N LEU A 84 7.23 4.67 10.71
CA LEU A 84 7.03 3.23 10.84
C LEU A 84 6.57 2.65 9.50
N PRO A 85 7.49 2.19 8.64
CA PRO A 85 7.14 1.65 7.33
C PRO A 85 6.31 0.38 7.41
N ASP A 86 5.42 0.15 6.43
CA ASP A 86 4.58 -1.05 6.40
C ASP A 86 5.37 -2.34 6.10
N LEU A 87 4.97 -3.44 6.74
CA LEU A 87 5.55 -4.77 6.65
C LEU A 87 5.51 -5.34 5.23
N VAL A 88 4.37 -5.26 4.55
CA VAL A 88 4.12 -5.89 3.26
C VAL A 88 4.24 -4.88 2.13
N GLY A 89 3.66 -3.69 2.30
CA GLY A 89 3.64 -2.60 1.35
C GLY A 89 5.02 -2.05 1.02
N THR A 90 6.03 -2.30 1.85
CA THR A 90 7.43 -1.96 1.51
C THR A 90 8.20 -3.07 0.81
N SER A 91 7.61 -4.26 0.64
CA SER A 91 8.26 -5.36 -0.08
C SER A 91 8.45 -4.98 -1.55
N PRO A 92 9.64 -5.22 -2.14
CA PRO A 92 9.86 -4.98 -3.57
C PRO A 92 8.99 -5.88 -4.46
N TRP A 93 8.45 -6.99 -3.94
CA TRP A 93 7.74 -7.99 -4.72
C TRP A 93 6.22 -7.78 -4.78
N VAL A 94 5.72 -6.64 -4.31
CA VAL A 94 4.29 -6.27 -4.36
C VAL A 94 4.11 -4.90 -5.00
N THR A 95 2.88 -4.63 -5.45
CA THR A 95 2.47 -3.29 -5.87
C THR A 95 1.77 -2.60 -4.71
N SER A 96 2.46 -1.66 -4.06
CA SER A 96 1.84 -0.81 -3.04
C SER A 96 1.03 0.32 -3.68
N VAL A 97 -0.20 0.54 -3.22
CA VAL A 97 -1.16 1.49 -3.79
C VAL A 97 -1.61 2.50 -2.73
N GLY A 98 -1.28 3.78 -2.95
CA GLY A 98 -1.76 4.89 -2.14
C GLY A 98 -3.15 5.38 -2.54
N ALA A 99 -3.60 6.44 -1.86
CA ALA A 99 -4.93 7.00 -2.02
C ALA A 99 -4.89 8.47 -2.49
N THR A 100 -5.82 8.82 -3.36
CA THR A 100 -6.11 10.19 -3.79
C THR A 100 -7.55 10.57 -3.44
N MET A 101 -7.83 11.86 -3.37
CA MET A 101 -9.19 12.38 -3.21
C MET A 101 -9.47 13.49 -4.22
N PRO A 102 -10.75 13.72 -4.60
CA PRO A 102 -11.12 14.84 -5.45
C PRO A 102 -10.94 16.18 -4.72
N SER A 103 -10.37 17.18 -5.39
CA SER A 103 -10.26 18.56 -4.90
C SER A 103 -10.34 19.57 -6.05
N LEU A 104 -11.09 20.65 -5.82
CA LEU A 104 -11.15 21.81 -6.71
C LEU A 104 -9.85 22.64 -6.69
N GLU A 105 -8.99 22.40 -5.70
CA GLU A 105 -7.70 23.08 -5.54
C GLU A 105 -6.53 22.29 -6.15
N SER A 106 -6.80 21.12 -6.72
CA SER A 106 -5.81 20.25 -7.38
C SER A 106 -5.03 20.92 -8.51
N GLN A 107 -5.57 21.99 -9.09
CA GLN A 107 -4.99 22.75 -10.18
C GLN A 107 -4.69 24.17 -9.67
N PRO A 108 -3.41 24.54 -9.44
CA PRO A 108 -3.05 25.84 -8.85
C PRO A 108 -3.56 27.05 -9.64
N TYR A 109 -3.75 26.90 -10.96
CA TYR A 109 -4.32 27.94 -11.81
C TYR A 109 -5.81 28.18 -11.57
N CYS A 110 -6.55 27.21 -11.02
CA CYS A 110 -7.95 27.39 -10.63
C CYS A 110 -8.13 28.41 -9.51
N ALA A 111 -7.10 28.62 -8.68
CA ALA A 111 -7.07 29.67 -7.66
C ALA A 111 -6.56 31.02 -8.20
N ALA A 112 -6.02 31.08 -9.43
CA ALA A 112 -5.50 32.31 -10.01
C ALA A 112 -6.65 33.17 -10.56
N ARG A 113 -6.80 34.39 -10.02
CA ARG A 113 -7.84 35.34 -10.46
C ARG A 113 -7.81 35.60 -11.97
N SER A 114 -6.63 35.73 -12.55
CA SER A 114 -6.47 35.94 -14.00
C SER A 114 -7.08 34.82 -14.83
N PHE A 115 -7.07 33.58 -14.33
CA PHE A 115 -7.68 32.45 -15.00
C PHE A 115 -9.20 32.44 -14.80
N GLN A 116 -9.67 32.73 -13.58
CA GLN A 116 -11.11 32.81 -13.28
C GLN A 116 -11.82 33.90 -14.09
N ASP A 117 -11.17 35.06 -14.25
CA ASP A 117 -11.72 36.21 -14.98
C ASP A 117 -11.83 35.94 -16.49
N GLU A 118 -10.93 35.12 -17.07
CA GLU A 118 -10.86 34.85 -18.51
C GLU A 118 -11.56 33.53 -18.92
N PHE A 119 -11.54 32.52 -18.06
CA PHE A 119 -11.98 31.15 -18.37
C PHE A 119 -13.05 30.59 -17.42
N GLY A 120 -13.42 31.32 -16.36
CA GLY A 120 -14.43 30.90 -15.38
C GLY A 120 -13.89 30.02 -14.24
N GLU A 121 -14.77 29.60 -13.34
CA GLU A 121 -14.42 28.73 -12.21
C GLU A 121 -14.12 27.29 -12.67
N CYS A 122 -13.15 26.64 -12.02
CA CYS A 122 -12.92 25.22 -12.23
C CYS A 122 -14.04 24.41 -11.58
N VAL A 123 -14.83 23.74 -12.43
CA VAL A 123 -15.97 22.93 -11.99
C VAL A 123 -15.58 21.45 -11.79
N GLU A 124 -14.53 21.00 -12.47
CA GLU A 124 -14.06 19.62 -12.42
C GLU A 124 -13.02 19.42 -11.31
N PRO A 125 -13.30 18.59 -10.29
CA PRO A 125 -12.33 18.28 -9.25
C PRO A 125 -11.22 17.38 -9.81
N GLY A 126 -9.97 17.83 -9.73
CA GLY A 126 -8.81 16.98 -9.98
C GLY A 126 -8.41 16.16 -8.74
N GLN A 127 -7.32 15.40 -8.85
CA GLN A 127 -6.85 14.51 -7.79
C GLN A 127 -5.76 15.18 -6.94
N VAL A 128 -5.93 15.15 -5.62
CA VAL A 128 -4.88 15.45 -4.64
C VAL A 128 -4.61 14.22 -3.79
N VAL A 129 -3.51 14.23 -3.02
CA VAL A 129 -3.23 13.18 -2.03
C VAL A 129 -4.39 13.11 -1.04
N CYS A 130 -4.90 11.91 -0.77
CA CYS A 130 -5.88 11.73 0.31
C CYS A 130 -5.20 12.09 1.63
N SER A 131 -5.70 13.11 2.34
CA SER A 131 -5.06 13.62 3.54
C SER A 131 -6.09 14.18 4.50
N THR A 132 -5.85 13.98 5.80
CA THR A 132 -6.65 14.61 6.85
C THR A 132 -6.56 16.14 6.82
N SER A 133 -5.48 16.72 6.29
CA SER A 133 -5.36 18.17 6.07
C SER A 133 -6.36 18.71 5.05
N GLU A 134 -6.77 17.86 4.10
CA GLU A 134 -7.72 18.17 3.03
C GLU A 134 -9.16 17.74 3.41
N GLY A 135 -9.37 17.30 4.66
CA GLY A 135 -10.67 16.88 5.18
C GLY A 135 -11.01 15.39 4.98
N ALA A 136 -10.07 14.55 4.56
CA ALA A 136 -10.27 13.10 4.52
C ALA A 136 -10.22 12.48 5.94
N LEU A 137 -10.76 11.26 6.06
CA LEU A 137 -10.67 10.47 7.30
C LEU A 137 -9.30 9.81 7.50
N ILE A 138 -8.55 9.65 6.42
CA ILE A 138 -7.26 8.95 6.38
C ILE A 138 -6.24 9.81 5.65
N THR A 139 -4.95 9.52 5.86
CA THR A 139 -3.86 10.09 5.07
C THR A 139 -3.17 8.97 4.30
N SER A 140 -3.16 9.08 2.97
CA SER A 140 -2.48 8.14 2.08
C SER A 140 -1.05 7.93 2.53
N SER A 141 -0.67 6.68 2.68
CA SER A 141 0.63 6.38 3.24
C SER A 141 1.73 6.20 2.20
N GLY A 142 2.97 6.37 2.63
CA GLY A 142 4.17 6.18 1.83
C GLY A 142 5.42 6.12 2.70
N TYR A 143 6.35 5.22 2.36
CA TYR A 143 7.48 4.91 3.23
C TYR A 143 8.77 4.60 2.46
N PHE A 144 9.86 4.57 3.21
CA PHE A 144 11.13 3.93 2.85
C PHE A 144 11.37 2.79 3.82
N SER A 145 11.63 1.59 3.33
CA SER A 145 11.91 0.46 4.23
C SER A 145 13.19 0.69 5.04
N ILE A 146 13.17 0.28 6.31
CA ILE A 146 14.32 0.17 7.21
C ILE A 146 15.09 -1.15 7.05
N TYR A 147 14.50 -2.17 6.41
CA TYR A 147 15.14 -3.47 6.19
C TYR A 147 15.50 -3.75 4.74
N ARG A 148 14.75 -3.18 3.78
CA ARG A 148 14.86 -3.49 2.35
C ARG A 148 15.60 -2.39 1.63
N SER A 149 16.57 -2.78 0.81
CA SER A 149 17.27 -1.84 -0.07
C SER A 149 16.39 -1.46 -1.26
N ARG A 150 16.60 -0.25 -1.79
CA ARG A 150 15.92 0.20 -3.00
C ARG A 150 16.22 -0.77 -4.18
N PRO A 151 15.21 -1.40 -4.79
CA PRO A 151 15.40 -2.24 -5.97
C PRO A 151 15.83 -1.41 -7.18
N ARG A 152 16.43 -2.06 -8.18
CA ARG A 152 17.00 -1.37 -9.36
C ARG A 152 15.96 -0.72 -10.29
N TYR A 153 14.69 -1.10 -10.17
CA TYR A 153 13.62 -0.63 -11.04
C TYR A 153 12.88 0.61 -10.48
N GLN A 154 13.35 1.22 -9.37
CA GLN A 154 12.77 2.42 -8.78
C GLN A 154 13.83 3.43 -8.32
#